data_AF-A0A960H7T3-F1
#
_entry.id   AF-A0A960H7T3-F1
#
_cell.length_a   1.000
_cell.length_b   1.000
_cell.length_c   1.000
_cell.angle_alpha   90.00
_cell.angle_beta   90.00
_cell.angle_gamma   90.00
#
_symmetry.space_group_name_H-M   'P 1'
#
loop_
_entity.id
_entity.type
_entity.pdbx_description
1 polymer ?
#
loop_
_entity_poly.entity_id
_entity_poly.type
_entity_poly.pdbx_seq_one_letter_code
_entity_poly.pdbx_strand_id
1 'polypeptide(L)' 'LPWSLTLTTTAPAASANIVAQGDTDTIGCRILVDGVLKDEKTTSGVNAQTFCLVKSA' A
#
# COMPACT_ATOMS: atom_id res chain seq x y z
N LEU A 1 5.93 12.44 3.92
CA LEU A 1 6.96 11.67 4.66
C LEU A 1 6.54 10.20 4.68
N PRO A 2 7.43 9.25 4.36
CA PRO A 2 7.02 7.89 4.02
C PRO A 2 6.58 7.17 5.29
N TRP A 3 5.29 7.21 5.58
CA TRP A 3 4.70 6.51 6.70
C TRP A 3 4.71 5.01 6.39
N SER A 4 4.96 4.20 7.42
CA SER A 4 4.88 2.75 7.37
C SER A 4 3.92 2.29 8.46
N LEU A 5 3.09 1.31 8.13
CA LEU A 5 2.16 0.69 9.07
C LEU A 5 2.35 -0.82 9.01
N THR A 6 2.58 -1.42 10.17
CA THR A 6 2.69 -2.88 10.32
C THR A 6 1.50 -3.37 11.12
N LEU A 7 0.71 -4.25 10.53
CA LEU A 7 -0.39 -4.94 11.21
C LEU A 7 -0.02 -6.40 11.39
N THR A 8 -0.36 -6.96 12.55
CA THR A 8 -0.20 -8.39 12.85
C THR A 8 -1.57 -8.99 13.11
N THR A 9 -1.84 -10.15 12.52
CA THR A 9 -3.11 -10.87 12.69
C THR A 9 -2.86 -12.37 12.78
N THR A 10 -3.72 -13.07 13.50
CA THR A 10 -3.77 -14.55 13.53
C THR A 10 -4.92 -15.09 12.69
N ALA A 11 -5.69 -14.21 12.03
CA ALA A 11 -6.76 -14.62 11.14
C ALA A 11 -6.16 -15.34 9.91
N PRO A 12 -6.78 -16.44 9.45
CA PRO A 12 -6.28 -17.22 8.31
C PRO A 12 -6.43 -16.50 6.97
N ALA A 13 -7.11 -15.36 6.94
CA ALA A 13 -7.22 -14.50 5.78
C ALA A 13 -7.25 -13.04 6.24
N ALA A 14 -6.47 -12.20 5.58
CA ALA A 14 -6.52 -10.75 5.75
C ALA A 14 -6.58 -10.04 4.40
N SER A 15 -7.29 -8.91 4.37
CA SER A 15 -7.32 -7.99 3.24
C SER A 15 -6.86 -6.62 3.69
N ALA A 16 -6.12 -5.94 2.82
CA ALA A 16 -5.68 -4.57 3.06
C ALA A 16 -5.84 -3.76 1.80
N ASN A 17 -6.47 -2.59 1.94
CA ASN A 17 -6.61 -1.59 0.91
C ASN A 17 -5.98 -0.30 1.43
N ILE A 18 -4.97 0.19 0.73
CA ILE A 18 -4.27 1.42 1.08
C ILE A 18 -4.46 2.40 -0.05
N VAL A 19 -4.89 3.62 0.27
CA VAL A 19 -5.02 4.73 -0.67
C VAL A 19 -4.15 5.87 -0.19
N ALA A 20 -3.42 6.48 -1.11
CA ALA A 20 -2.63 7.67 -0.85
C ALA A 20 -2.84 8.69 -1.96
N GLN A 21 -3.10 9.93 -1.56
CA GLN A 21 -3.26 11.09 -2.43
C GLN A 21 -2.55 12.27 -1.79
N GLY A 22 -1.89 13.09 -2.60
CA GLY A 22 -1.24 14.30 -2.12
C GLY A 22 -0.72 15.14 -3.27
N ASP A 23 -0.34 16.38 -2.95
CA ASP A 23 0.07 17.40 -3.92
C ASP A 23 1.51 17.17 -4.45
N THR A 24 2.06 15.98 -4.26
CA THR A 24 3.41 15.60 -4.71
C THR A 24 3.35 15.03 -6.13
N ASP A 25 4.46 15.17 -6.85
CA ASP A 25 4.60 14.68 -8.22
C ASP A 25 4.65 13.15 -8.30
N THR A 26 4.91 12.47 -7.18
CA THR A 26 4.99 11.00 -7.13
C THR A 26 4.55 10.46 -5.78
N ILE A 27 3.70 9.43 -5.80
CA ILE A 27 3.31 8.65 -4.62
C ILE A 27 3.43 7.16 -4.91
N GLY A 28 4.10 6.46 -4.00
CA GLY A 28 4.17 5.00 -3.97
C GLY A 28 3.32 4.40 -2.87
N CYS A 29 2.86 3.17 -3.08
CA CYS A 29 2.32 2.30 -2.03
C CYS A 29 2.98 0.92 -2.16
N ARG A 30 3.13 0.24 -1.02
CA ARG A 30 3.75 -1.08 -0.94
C ARG A 30 3.12 -1.91 0.18
N ILE A 31 2.72 -3.14 -0.13
CA ILE A 31 2.18 -4.10 0.83
C ILE A 31 3.07 -5.34 0.88
N LEU A 32 3.51 -5.70 2.08
CA LEU A 32 4.20 -6.95 2.35
C LEU A 32 3.35 -7.83 3.27
N VAL A 33 3.30 -9.13 2.99
CA VAL A 33 2.70 -10.16 3.85
C VAL A 33 3.79 -11.16 4.16
N ASP A 34 4.07 -11.37 5.45
CA ASP A 34 5.16 -12.24 5.92
C ASP A 34 6.51 -11.93 5.25
N GLY A 35 6.77 -10.65 5.01
CA GLY A 35 7.97 -10.17 4.32
C GLY A 35 7.97 -10.35 2.80
N VAL A 36 6.92 -10.93 2.22
CA VAL A 36 6.75 -11.12 0.78
C VAL A 36 5.97 -9.96 0.18
N LEU A 37 6.53 -9.32 -0.84
CA LEU A 37 5.86 -8.26 -1.60
C LEU A 37 4.60 -8.81 -2.28
N LYS A 38 3.43 -8.24 -1.96
CA LYS A 38 2.15 -8.63 -2.57
C LYS A 38 1.65 -7.62 -3.58
N ASP A 39 1.85 -6.34 -3.31
CA ASP A 39 1.48 -5.27 -4.23
C ASP A 39 2.41 -4.06 -4.04
N GLU A 40 2.78 -3.43 -5.15
CA GLU A 40 3.56 -2.21 -5.19
C GLU A 40 3.10 -1.38 -6.39
N LYS A 41 2.74 -0.13 -6.14
CA LYS A 41 2.33 0.81 -7.17
C LYS A 41 3.03 2.13 -6.95
N THR A 42 3.40 2.77 -8.04
CA THR A 42 3.91 4.14 -8.06
C THR A 42 3.12 4.91 -9.09
N THR A 43 2.54 6.03 -8.68
CA THR A 43 1.85 6.96 -9.58
C THR A 43 2.64 8.26 -9.61
N SER A 44 2.82 8.81 -10.81
CA SER A 44 3.40 10.13 -11.04
C SER A 44 2.37 11.08 -11.67
N GLY A 45 2.40 12.36 -11.30
CA GLY A 45 1.53 13.40 -11.87
C GLY A 45 1.16 14.47 -10.85
N VAL A 46 0.57 15.57 -11.33
CA VAL A 46 0.04 16.63 -10.46
C VAL A 46 -1.10 16.06 -9.63
N ASN A 47 -1.02 16.18 -8.31
CA ASN A 47 -1.94 15.54 -7.35
C ASN A 47 -1.96 14.01 -7.47
N ALA A 48 -0.79 13.38 -7.46
CA ALA A 48 -0.67 11.93 -7.62
C ALA A 48 -1.57 11.18 -6.62
N GLN A 49 -2.30 10.19 -7.14
CA GLN A 49 -3.13 9.26 -6.37
C GLN A 49 -2.71 7.83 -6.69
N THR A 50 -2.52 7.02 -5.67
CA THR A 50 -2.19 5.59 -5.81
C THR A 50 -3.00 4.76 -4.82
N PHE A 51 -3.17 3.48 -5.16
CA PHE A 51 -3.78 2.50 -4.27
C PHE A 51 -3.07 1.16 -4.38
N CYS A 52 -3.00 0.42 -3.27
CA CYS A 52 -2.50 -0.95 -3.21
C CYS A 52 -3.54 -1.84 -2.54
N LEU A 53 -3.71 -3.06 -3.04
CA LEU A 53 -4.73 -3.98 -2.57
C LEU A 53 -4.19 -5.40 -2.46
N VAL A 54 -4.34 -6.00 -1.27
CA VAL A 54 -4.27 -7.45 -1.08
C VAL A 54 -5.66 -7.98 -0.74
N LYS A 55 -6.15 -8.96 -1.51
CA LYS A 55 -7.48 -9.55 -1.33
C LYS A 55 -7.51 -10.70 -0.33
N SER A 56 -6.43 -11.49 -0.31
CA SER A 56 -6.22 -12.56 0.66
C SER A 56 -4.72 -12.72 0.84
N ALA A 57 -4.25 -12.36 2.03
CA ALA A 57 -2.95 -12.69 2.58
C ALA A 57 -3.03 -14.07 3.23
#